data_AF-A0A222F206-F1
#
_entry.id   AF-A0A222F206-F1
#
_cell.length_a   1.000
_cell.length_b   1.000
_cell.length_c   1.000
_cell.angle_alpha   90.00
_cell.angle_beta   90.00
_cell.angle_gamma   90.00
#
_symmetry.space_group_name_H-M   'P 1'
#
loop_
_entity.id
_entity.type
_entity.pdbx_description
1 polymer ?
#
loop_
_entity_poly.entity_id
_entity_poly.type
_entity_poly.pdbx_seq_one_letter_code
_entity_poly.pdbx_strand_id
1 'polypeptide(L)'
;MQPVWVAATLVFALLVLTACGGRPDSGALVINTEPAPDAKISDIMIVTTRERDSRPDTYFGGERSSAVSYAEASISVPPSHEPGQIEWPESLPGNPEKDFVARSAGYIADKAAFKRQINERLAALPPNKREIFVFIHGYNTRFPEGLYRFAQIVHDAKFEGVPVFFTWASRGTLKDYVYDLNSAAIARSALEETLVELTNTRATNITILAHSMGNWLLMETAVQAKPENRRRIATKIDDIVLAAPDIDIDLFKAQLRKLGKPPKPYTVIVSKDDRALRLSRTIAGGKERVGAYSDDQDLAELGAIVIDVTELESLDGAHHSKFAQLAQLRPEMRKTLSNSVVSSSADQNRGANLGNDLGSFVGNAAGTAVALPIRVITAPFTYGGGS
;
A
#
# COMPACT_ATOMS: atom_id res chain seq x y z
N MET A 1 45.11 -31.07 -28.69
CA MET A 1 43.81 -30.52 -29.12
C MET A 1 42.76 -31.34 -28.39
N GLN A 2 42.24 -30.97 -27.23
CA GLN A 2 41.45 -29.78 -26.87
C GLN A 2 41.78 -29.36 -25.42
N PRO A 3 41.82 -28.06 -25.10
CA PRO A 3 40.79 -27.52 -24.21
C PRO A 3 40.53 -26.04 -24.50
N VAL A 4 39.60 -25.74 -25.41
CA VAL A 4 39.12 -24.36 -25.61
C VAL A 4 37.64 -24.25 -25.22
N TRP A 5 36.90 -25.36 -25.30
CA TRP A 5 35.45 -25.38 -25.02
C TRP A 5 35.11 -25.30 -23.52
N VAL A 6 35.91 -25.85 -22.61
CA VAL A 6 35.61 -25.81 -21.16
C VAL A 6 35.82 -24.41 -20.57
N ALA A 7 36.79 -23.65 -21.07
CA ALA A 7 37.03 -22.26 -20.64
C ALA A 7 35.93 -21.31 -21.13
N ALA A 8 35.40 -21.53 -22.34
CA ALA A 8 34.32 -20.72 -22.90
C ALA A 8 32.99 -20.88 -22.11
N THR A 9 32.68 -22.09 -21.64
CA THR A 9 31.45 -22.34 -20.85
C THR A 9 31.52 -21.73 -19.45
N LEU A 10 32.70 -21.70 -18.83
CA LEU A 10 32.90 -21.07 -17.50
C LEU A 10 32.85 -19.53 -17.57
N VAL A 11 33.34 -18.93 -18.66
CA VAL A 11 33.24 -17.47 -18.86
C VAL A 11 31.79 -17.05 -19.16
N PHE A 12 31.03 -17.85 -19.90
CA PHE A 12 29.61 -17.56 -20.16
C PHE A 12 28.75 -17.76 -18.90
N ALA A 13 29.08 -18.73 -18.02
CA ALA A 13 28.40 -18.92 -16.75
C ALA A 13 28.71 -17.81 -15.71
N LEU A 14 29.89 -17.18 -15.77
CA LEU A 14 30.21 -16.02 -14.91
C LEU A 14 29.59 -14.71 -15.41
N LEU A 15 29.37 -14.54 -16.72
CA LEU A 15 28.76 -13.32 -17.28
C LEU A 15 27.23 -13.25 -17.10
N VAL A 16 26.57 -14.36 -16.74
CA VAL A 16 25.13 -14.38 -16.43
C VAL A 16 24.84 -14.04 -14.95
N LEU A 17 25.87 -13.91 -14.09
CA LEU A 17 25.71 -13.56 -12.68
C LEU A 17 25.76 -12.04 -12.40
N THR A 18 25.92 -11.18 -13.41
CA THR A 18 25.96 -9.72 -13.23
C THR A 18 24.70 -8.99 -13.71
N ALA A 19 23.68 -9.70 -14.17
CA ALA A 19 22.35 -9.12 -14.46
C ALA A 19 21.42 -9.25 -13.24
N CYS A 20 21.87 -8.79 -12.08
CA CYS A 20 21.03 -8.59 -10.91
C CYS A 20 20.85 -7.08 -10.75
N GLY A 21 19.79 -6.53 -11.35
CA GLY A 21 19.26 -5.24 -10.89
C GLY A 21 18.95 -5.40 -9.40
N GLY A 22 19.83 -4.87 -8.56
CA GLY A 22 19.72 -5.01 -7.11
C GLY A 22 18.46 -4.30 -6.61
N ARG A 23 17.85 -4.83 -5.55
CA ARG A 23 16.83 -4.07 -4.82
C ARG A 23 17.42 -2.72 -4.40
N PRO A 24 16.70 -1.60 -4.54
CA PRO A 24 17.23 -0.28 -4.18
C PRO A 24 17.57 -0.26 -2.68
N ASP A 25 18.67 0.40 -2.34
CA ASP A 25 19.15 0.57 -0.96
C ASP A 25 19.90 1.90 -0.86
N SER A 26 21.23 1.87 -0.81
CA SER A 26 22.04 3.09 -0.71
C SER A 26 21.98 3.90 -2.00
N GLY A 27 21.86 5.22 -1.87
CA GLY A 27 21.84 6.13 -3.00
C GLY A 27 20.50 6.21 -3.75
N ALA A 28 19.50 5.40 -3.39
CA ALA A 28 18.27 5.28 -4.15
C ALA A 28 17.47 6.60 -4.25
N LEU A 29 17.66 7.55 -3.33
CA LEU A 29 17.06 8.88 -3.39
C LEU A 29 18.03 9.95 -3.91
N VAL A 30 19.08 9.58 -4.66
CA VAL A 30 19.96 10.57 -5.29
C VAL A 30 19.12 11.49 -6.19
N ILE A 31 19.31 12.80 -6.04
CA ILE A 31 18.45 13.78 -6.69
C ILE A 31 18.81 13.91 -8.17
N ASN A 32 17.84 13.65 -9.04
CA ASN A 32 17.92 13.93 -10.47
C ASN A 32 17.21 15.27 -10.79
N THR A 33 17.96 16.21 -11.38
CA THR A 33 17.45 17.54 -11.80
C THR A 33 17.31 17.69 -13.32
N GLU A 34 17.54 16.61 -14.09
CA GLU A 34 17.39 16.64 -15.54
C GLU A 34 15.94 16.94 -15.94
N PRO A 35 15.70 17.86 -16.89
CA PRO A 35 14.34 18.15 -17.34
C PRO A 35 13.66 16.91 -17.91
N ALA A 36 12.41 16.66 -17.47
CA ALA A 36 11.50 15.71 -18.12
C ALA A 36 10.09 16.31 -18.09
N PRO A 37 9.70 17.11 -19.10
CA PRO A 37 8.46 17.90 -19.09
C PRO A 37 7.19 17.05 -18.98
N ASP A 38 7.22 15.83 -19.52
CA ASP A 38 6.07 14.93 -19.56
C ASP A 38 5.97 14.03 -18.32
N ALA A 39 7.05 13.95 -17.52
CA ALA A 39 7.07 13.18 -16.28
C ALA A 39 6.11 13.80 -15.23
N LYS A 40 5.46 12.95 -14.44
CA LYS A 40 4.55 13.39 -13.37
C LYS A 40 5.20 13.24 -12.01
N ILE A 41 5.10 14.27 -11.18
CA ILE A 41 5.71 14.29 -9.85
C ILE A 41 4.64 13.99 -8.79
N SER A 42 4.98 13.05 -7.90
CA SER A 42 4.20 12.72 -6.71
C SER A 42 4.99 13.18 -5.48
N ASP A 43 4.44 14.18 -4.78
CA ASP A 43 5.00 14.63 -3.51
C ASP A 43 4.42 13.79 -2.37
N ILE A 44 5.29 13.18 -1.59
CA ILE A 44 4.91 12.21 -0.56
C ILE A 44 5.39 12.71 0.80
N MET A 45 4.44 12.84 1.72
CA MET A 45 4.70 13.12 3.12
C MET A 45 5.05 11.82 3.83
N ILE A 46 6.11 11.77 4.63
CA ILE A 46 6.62 10.53 5.23
C ILE A 46 6.61 10.65 6.76
N VAL A 47 6.12 9.60 7.41
CA VAL A 47 6.23 9.38 8.86
C VAL A 47 6.87 8.04 9.10
N THR A 48 7.88 7.96 9.96
CA THR A 48 8.62 6.72 10.15
C THR A 48 9.13 6.45 11.55
N THR A 49 9.18 5.16 11.89
CA THR A 49 9.90 4.62 13.07
C THR A 49 11.25 4.00 12.70
N ARG A 50 11.71 4.19 11.46
CA ARG A 50 13.06 3.80 11.02
C ARG A 50 14.10 4.75 11.58
N GLU A 51 15.27 4.21 11.90
CA GLU A 51 16.46 5.00 12.17
C GLU A 51 16.91 5.72 10.89
N ARG A 52 17.42 6.94 11.04
CA ARG A 52 18.03 7.66 9.92
C ARG A 52 19.30 6.94 9.49
N ASP A 53 19.51 6.85 8.19
CA ASP A 53 20.68 6.25 7.61
C ASP A 53 21.70 7.33 7.24
N SER A 54 22.96 7.16 7.64
CA SER A 54 24.04 8.09 7.35
C SER A 54 24.64 7.89 5.96
N ARG A 55 24.30 6.80 5.27
CA ARG A 55 24.72 6.55 3.89
C ARG A 55 24.11 7.60 2.94
N PRO A 56 24.87 8.07 1.93
CA PRO A 56 24.39 9.08 0.98
C PRO A 56 23.05 8.70 0.36
N ASP A 57 22.15 9.69 0.29
CA ASP A 57 20.85 9.61 -0.37
C ASP A 57 20.02 8.36 -0.04
N THR A 58 20.12 7.89 1.21
CA THR A 58 19.45 6.68 1.72
C THR A 58 18.32 7.02 2.69
N TYR A 59 18.47 8.11 3.44
CA TYR A 59 17.51 8.68 4.41
C TYR A 59 17.18 7.80 5.61
N PHE A 60 16.62 6.61 5.40
CA PHE A 60 16.17 5.72 6.47
C PHE A 60 16.56 4.28 6.22
N GLY A 61 17.06 3.63 7.27
CA GLY A 61 17.53 2.25 7.23
C GLY A 61 16.48 1.22 7.62
N GLY A 62 16.95 0.00 7.85
CA GLY A 62 16.14 -1.10 8.40
C GLY A 62 16.03 -1.10 9.93
N GLU A 63 16.84 -0.30 10.62
CA GLU A 63 16.90 -0.28 12.07
C GLU A 63 15.79 0.54 12.73
N ARG A 64 15.49 0.23 13.99
CA ARG A 64 14.42 0.87 14.77
C ARG A 64 14.93 2.16 15.39
N SER A 65 14.15 3.23 15.24
CA SER A 65 14.30 4.43 16.05
C SER A 65 13.40 4.36 17.29
N SER A 66 13.85 4.97 18.39
CA SER A 66 13.01 5.26 19.57
C SER A 66 12.13 6.49 19.37
N ALA A 67 12.36 7.28 18.31
CA ALA A 67 11.61 8.48 17.98
C ALA A 67 10.91 8.36 16.62
N VAL A 68 9.78 9.04 16.47
CA VAL A 68 9.12 9.20 15.17
C VAL A 68 9.83 10.31 14.39
N SER A 69 10.23 10.00 13.16
CA SER A 69 10.81 10.97 12.22
C SER A 69 9.82 11.35 11.13
N TYR A 70 9.96 12.56 10.62
CA TYR A 70 9.16 13.11 9.53
C TYR A 70 10.07 13.49 8.37
N ALA A 71 9.60 13.28 7.15
CA ALA A 71 10.32 13.62 5.92
C ALA A 71 9.33 13.91 4.79
N GLU A 72 9.84 14.42 3.68
CA GLU A 72 9.13 14.50 2.41
C GLU A 72 10.05 14.05 1.28
N ALA A 73 9.45 13.51 0.23
CA ALA A 73 10.15 13.20 -1.01
C ALA A 73 9.23 13.45 -2.20
N SER A 74 9.80 13.94 -3.30
CA SER A 74 9.10 14.12 -4.57
C SER A 74 9.67 13.11 -5.55
N ILE A 75 8.85 12.17 -6.00
CA ILE A 75 9.26 11.11 -6.92
C ILE A 75 8.61 11.39 -8.27
N SER A 76 9.40 11.46 -9.35
CA SER A 76 8.83 11.55 -10.70
C SER A 76 8.62 10.17 -11.29
N VAL A 77 7.49 10.03 -11.98
CA VAL A 77 7.06 8.87 -12.75
C VAL A 77 7.29 9.19 -14.24
N PRO A 78 7.97 8.32 -14.99
CA PRO A 78 8.31 8.57 -16.39
C PRO A 78 7.07 8.56 -17.29
N PRO A 79 7.10 9.22 -18.46
CA PRO A 79 5.98 9.19 -19.42
C PRO A 79 5.66 7.80 -19.96
N SER A 80 6.65 6.90 -19.98
CA SER A 80 6.54 5.52 -20.45
C SER A 80 6.03 4.55 -19.39
N HIS A 81 5.49 5.05 -18.27
CA HIS A 81 5.09 4.22 -17.14
C HIS A 81 3.96 3.24 -17.47
N GLU A 82 4.15 1.98 -17.07
CA GLU A 82 3.13 0.93 -17.17
C GLU A 82 2.48 0.65 -15.81
N PRO A 83 1.13 0.59 -15.72
CA PRO A 83 0.43 0.41 -14.46
C PRO A 83 0.93 -0.79 -13.64
N GLY A 84 1.17 -0.56 -12.34
CA GLY A 84 1.66 -1.56 -11.40
C GLY A 84 3.17 -1.84 -11.49
N GLN A 85 3.88 -1.34 -12.50
CA GLN A 85 5.33 -1.48 -12.62
C GLN A 85 6.10 -0.40 -11.86
N ILE A 86 7.38 -0.63 -11.60
CA ILE A 86 8.27 0.47 -11.25
C ILE A 86 9.44 0.33 -12.21
N GLU A 87 9.59 1.30 -13.10
CA GLU A 87 10.73 1.40 -14.01
C GLU A 87 11.96 1.81 -13.20
N TRP A 88 12.67 0.82 -12.67
CA TRP A 88 13.88 1.02 -11.88
C TRP A 88 15.07 1.36 -12.79
N PRO A 89 15.90 2.34 -12.41
CA PRO A 89 17.06 2.67 -13.19
C PRO A 89 18.14 1.59 -13.07
N GLU A 90 18.83 1.30 -14.17
CA GLU A 90 20.01 0.41 -14.17
C GLU A 90 21.20 1.02 -13.42
N SER A 91 21.27 2.36 -13.36
CA SER A 91 22.29 3.11 -12.63
C SER A 91 21.73 4.43 -12.08
N LEU A 92 22.28 4.86 -10.93
CA LEU A 92 21.85 6.07 -10.23
C LEU A 92 22.75 7.26 -10.59
N PRO A 93 22.24 8.51 -10.70
CA PRO A 93 20.82 8.90 -10.72
C PRO A 93 20.16 8.47 -12.04
N GLY A 94 18.99 7.82 -11.97
CA GLY A 94 18.26 7.32 -13.15
C GLY A 94 17.84 8.40 -14.15
N ASN A 95 17.27 8.02 -15.29
CA ASN A 95 16.76 8.94 -16.31
C ASN A 95 15.26 9.22 -16.11
N PRO A 96 14.83 10.46 -15.81
CA PRO A 96 13.42 10.78 -15.54
C PRO A 96 12.45 10.56 -16.72
N GLU A 97 12.95 10.42 -17.95
CA GLU A 97 12.13 10.08 -19.13
C GLU A 97 11.81 8.59 -19.21
N LYS A 98 12.51 7.74 -18.44
CA LYS A 98 12.39 6.27 -18.52
C LYS A 98 12.20 5.59 -17.18
N ASP A 99 12.71 6.19 -16.11
CA ASP A 99 12.82 5.61 -14.78
C ASP A 99 12.07 6.45 -13.76
N PHE A 100 11.66 5.81 -12.68
CA PHE A 100 11.29 6.52 -11.47
C PHE A 100 12.55 7.15 -10.84
N VAL A 101 12.50 8.44 -10.54
CA VAL A 101 13.64 9.16 -9.92
C VAL A 101 13.21 10.11 -8.80
N ALA A 102 14.10 10.31 -7.83
CA ALA A 102 13.89 11.31 -6.78
C ALA A 102 14.21 12.71 -7.35
N ARG A 103 13.24 13.63 -7.24
CA ARG A 103 13.36 15.05 -7.62
C ARG A 103 13.72 15.93 -6.43
N SER A 104 13.26 15.55 -5.24
CA SER A 104 13.67 16.13 -3.96
C SER A 104 13.46 15.11 -2.85
N ALA A 105 14.21 15.24 -1.77
CA ALA A 105 13.99 14.53 -0.53
C ALA A 105 14.52 15.39 0.62
N GLY A 106 13.91 15.31 1.79
CA GLY A 106 14.29 16.16 2.92
C GLY A 106 13.66 15.71 4.22
N TYR A 107 14.34 16.00 5.33
CA TYR A 107 13.78 15.81 6.66
C TYR A 107 12.86 16.98 7.02
N ILE A 108 11.75 16.66 7.68
CA ILE A 108 10.86 17.65 8.28
C ILE A 108 11.20 17.73 9.78
N ALA A 109 11.31 18.96 10.28
CA ALA A 109 11.84 19.22 11.62
C ALA A 109 11.08 18.49 12.73
N ASP A 110 9.75 18.56 12.71
CA ASP A 110 8.90 18.01 13.76
C ASP A 110 7.46 17.75 13.28
N LYS A 111 6.64 17.22 14.18
CA LYS A 111 5.22 16.93 13.97
C LYS A 111 4.40 18.18 13.59
N ALA A 112 4.73 19.35 14.14
CA ALA A 112 3.99 20.57 13.85
C ALA A 112 4.30 21.09 12.43
N ALA A 113 5.55 21.01 12.00
CA ALA A 113 5.98 21.28 10.64
C ALA A 113 5.33 20.31 9.64
N PHE A 114 5.30 19.02 9.95
CA PHE A 114 4.64 18.00 9.13
C PHE A 114 3.16 18.31 8.90
N LYS A 115 2.41 18.58 9.99
CA LYS A 115 1.01 18.96 9.91
C LYS A 115 0.80 20.26 9.12
N ARG A 116 1.65 21.26 9.32
CA ARG A 116 1.58 22.54 8.60
C ARG A 116 1.74 22.32 7.10
N GLN A 117 2.75 21.57 6.67
CA GLN A 117 2.97 21.26 5.26
C GLN A 117 1.79 20.48 4.64
N ILE A 118 1.22 19.50 5.36
CA ILE A 118 -0.02 18.82 4.91
C ILE A 118 -1.15 19.84 4.70
N ASN A 119 -1.36 20.75 5.66
CA ASN A 119 -2.42 21.76 5.57
C ASN A 119 -2.20 22.78 4.45
N GLU A 120 -0.95 23.11 4.13
CA GLU A 120 -0.58 23.97 2.99
C GLU A 120 -0.93 23.27 1.68
N ARG A 121 -0.52 22.00 1.52
CA ARG A 121 -0.84 21.18 0.34
C ARG A 121 -2.36 21.01 0.17
N LEU A 122 -3.09 20.69 1.25
CA LEU A 122 -4.55 20.57 1.21
C LEU A 122 -5.24 21.91 0.89
N ALA A 123 -4.70 23.05 1.35
CA ALA A 123 -5.29 24.36 1.06
C ALA A 123 -5.17 24.75 -0.41
N ALA A 124 -4.14 24.27 -1.11
CA ALA A 124 -3.95 24.46 -2.55
C ALA A 124 -4.94 23.62 -3.39
N LEU A 125 -5.59 22.62 -2.81
CA LEU A 125 -6.54 21.75 -3.50
C LEU A 125 -7.99 22.28 -3.39
N PRO A 126 -8.82 22.04 -4.42
CA PRO A 126 -10.27 22.24 -4.34
C PRO A 126 -10.87 21.51 -3.13
N PRO A 127 -11.90 22.07 -2.46
CA PRO A 127 -12.46 21.49 -1.23
C PRO A 127 -12.82 20.00 -1.32
N ASN A 128 -13.34 19.54 -2.47
CA ASN A 128 -13.72 18.15 -2.72
C ASN A 128 -12.54 17.21 -3.01
N LYS A 129 -11.32 17.72 -3.14
CA LYS A 129 -10.08 16.96 -3.37
C LYS A 129 -9.13 16.99 -2.17
N ARG A 130 -9.54 17.56 -1.03
CA ARG A 130 -8.74 17.66 0.20
C ARG A 130 -8.69 16.33 0.95
N GLU A 131 -8.29 15.28 0.26
CA GLU A 131 -8.21 13.92 0.79
C GLU A 131 -6.76 13.59 1.16
N ILE A 132 -6.58 12.70 2.13
CA ILE A 132 -5.29 12.10 2.47
C ILE A 132 -5.32 10.62 2.08
N PHE A 133 -4.26 10.15 1.44
CA PHE A 133 -4.07 8.72 1.16
C PHE A 133 -2.88 8.20 1.97
N VAL A 134 -3.14 7.33 2.93
CA VAL A 134 -2.11 6.69 3.76
C VAL A 134 -1.73 5.35 3.16
N PHE A 135 -0.43 5.10 2.99
CA PHE A 135 0.09 3.78 2.65
C PHE A 135 0.97 3.20 3.76
N ILE A 136 0.74 1.92 4.07
CA ILE A 136 1.49 1.15 5.07
C ILE A 136 2.06 -0.09 4.37
N HIS A 137 3.39 -0.15 4.23
CA HIS A 137 4.05 -1.26 3.55
C HIS A 137 4.09 -2.55 4.39
N GLY A 138 4.46 -3.64 3.72
CA GLY A 138 4.59 -4.98 4.28
C GLY A 138 5.97 -5.36 4.81
N TYR A 139 6.12 -6.66 5.08
CA TYR A 139 7.36 -7.33 5.45
C TYR A 139 8.43 -7.22 4.35
N ASN A 140 9.72 -7.38 4.71
CA ASN A 140 10.82 -7.48 3.75
C ASN A 140 10.80 -6.30 2.76
N THR A 141 10.64 -5.08 3.27
CA THR A 141 10.55 -3.86 2.46
C THR A 141 11.57 -2.83 2.94
N ARG A 142 12.52 -2.45 2.07
CA ARG A 142 13.44 -1.33 2.31
C ARG A 142 12.69 -0.01 2.16
N PHE A 143 13.21 1.05 2.78
CA PHE A 143 12.62 2.38 2.70
C PHE A 143 12.36 2.86 1.25
N PRO A 144 13.35 2.87 0.34
CA PRO A 144 13.12 3.33 -1.04
C PRO A 144 12.12 2.43 -1.79
N GLU A 145 12.11 1.12 -1.56
CA GLU A 145 11.15 0.23 -2.21
C GLU A 145 9.69 0.58 -1.88
N GLY A 146 9.41 0.81 -0.59
CA GLY A 146 8.07 1.19 -0.15
C GLY A 146 7.68 2.59 -0.64
N LEU A 147 8.62 3.53 -0.63
CA LEU A 147 8.39 4.91 -1.09
C LEU A 147 8.04 4.97 -2.59
N TYR A 148 8.85 4.32 -3.43
CA TYR A 148 8.65 4.31 -4.88
C TYR A 148 7.41 3.50 -5.26
N ARG A 149 7.14 2.39 -4.56
CA ARG A 149 5.87 1.67 -4.71
C ARG A 149 4.67 2.56 -4.39
N PHE A 150 4.76 3.41 -3.38
CA PHE A 150 3.67 4.33 -3.09
C PHE A 150 3.54 5.42 -4.14
N ALA A 151 4.65 5.96 -4.66
CA ALA A 151 4.63 6.90 -5.77
C ALA A 151 3.91 6.32 -7.01
N GLN A 152 4.18 5.05 -7.33
CA GLN A 152 3.49 4.30 -8.38
C GLN A 152 1.99 4.18 -8.09
N ILE A 153 1.62 3.75 -6.89
CA ILE A 153 0.20 3.59 -6.51
C ILE A 153 -0.55 4.93 -6.60
N VAL A 154 0.06 6.03 -6.16
CA VAL A 154 -0.52 7.38 -6.22
C VAL A 154 -0.73 7.82 -7.67
N HIS A 155 0.28 7.60 -8.52
CA HIS A 155 0.23 7.93 -9.93
C HIS A 155 -0.88 7.15 -10.64
N ASP A 156 -0.87 5.82 -10.51
CA ASP A 156 -1.84 4.95 -11.16
C ASP A 156 -3.26 5.24 -10.69
N ALA A 157 -3.44 5.45 -9.39
CA ALA A 157 -4.73 5.82 -8.82
C ALA A 157 -5.24 7.22 -9.22
N LYS A 158 -4.43 7.99 -9.96
CA LYS A 158 -4.67 9.39 -10.33
C LYS A 158 -5.09 10.19 -9.09
N PHE A 159 -4.40 9.95 -7.97
CA PHE A 159 -4.77 10.54 -6.69
C PHE A 159 -4.23 11.97 -6.60
N GLU A 160 -5.14 12.94 -6.51
CA GLU A 160 -4.81 14.37 -6.49
C GLU A 160 -4.73 14.97 -5.08
N GLY A 161 -4.97 14.16 -4.03
CA GLY A 161 -4.90 14.59 -2.63
C GLY A 161 -3.47 14.65 -2.09
N VAL A 162 -3.31 14.49 -0.78
CA VAL A 162 -1.99 14.45 -0.13
C VAL A 162 -1.60 13.01 0.24
N PRO A 163 -0.60 12.41 -0.42
CA PRO A 163 -0.06 11.10 -0.06
C PRO A 163 0.74 11.15 1.25
N VAL A 164 0.49 10.20 2.14
CA VAL A 164 1.22 10.00 3.40
C VAL A 164 1.75 8.56 3.47
N PHE A 165 3.06 8.40 3.42
CA PHE A 165 3.73 7.12 3.60
C PHE A 165 4.06 6.89 5.08
N PHE A 166 3.39 5.93 5.71
CA PHE A 166 3.77 5.45 7.03
C PHE A 166 4.69 4.23 6.87
N THR A 167 5.95 4.37 7.27
CA THR A 167 6.95 3.34 7.09
C THR A 167 7.63 2.93 8.40
N TRP A 168 7.67 1.63 8.66
CA TRP A 168 8.19 1.04 9.89
C TRP A 168 9.48 0.28 9.62
N ALA A 169 10.27 0.00 10.66
CA ALA A 169 11.61 -0.59 10.58
C ALA A 169 11.64 -2.05 10.10
N SER A 170 11.33 -2.26 8.81
CA SER A 170 11.59 -3.51 8.10
C SER A 170 13.02 -3.50 7.56
N ARG A 171 13.77 -4.58 7.80
CA ARG A 171 15.16 -4.71 7.30
C ARG A 171 15.26 -5.01 5.81
N GLY A 172 14.14 -5.33 5.14
CA GLY A 172 14.19 -5.64 3.71
C GLY A 172 14.91 -6.94 3.39
N THR A 173 14.88 -7.93 4.28
CA THR A 173 15.43 -9.27 4.03
C THR A 173 14.50 -10.39 4.51
N LEU A 174 14.48 -11.49 3.75
CA LEU A 174 13.62 -12.65 3.99
C LEU A 174 13.93 -13.44 5.27
N LYS A 175 15.11 -13.25 5.87
CA LYS A 175 15.51 -13.97 7.09
C LYS A 175 15.08 -13.26 8.38
N ASP A 176 14.73 -11.99 8.28
CA ASP A 176 14.44 -11.14 9.44
C ASP A 176 12.93 -11.06 9.76
N TYR A 177 12.18 -12.11 9.44
CA TYR A 177 10.73 -12.17 9.69
C TYR A 177 10.34 -11.81 11.13
N VAL A 178 11.02 -12.42 12.13
CA VAL A 178 10.75 -12.14 13.55
C VAL A 178 11.14 -10.71 13.94
N TYR A 179 12.23 -10.20 13.36
CA TYR A 179 12.63 -8.81 13.58
C TYR A 179 11.56 -7.86 13.05
N ASP A 180 11.13 -8.05 11.80
CA ASP A 180 10.13 -7.22 11.14
C ASP A 180 8.78 -7.28 11.86
N LEU A 181 8.32 -8.46 12.29
CA LEU A 181 7.10 -8.61 13.09
C LEU A 181 7.19 -7.80 14.40
N ASN A 182 8.31 -7.89 15.12
CA ASN A 182 8.54 -7.11 16.33
C ASN A 182 8.66 -5.60 16.04
N SER A 183 9.25 -5.21 14.91
CA SER A 183 9.33 -3.81 14.47
C SER A 183 7.95 -3.24 14.16
N ALA A 184 7.10 -4.00 13.47
CA ALA A 184 5.70 -3.66 13.26
C ALA A 184 4.98 -3.51 14.61
N ALA A 185 5.17 -4.44 15.55
CA ALA A 185 4.55 -4.38 16.87
C ALA A 185 4.93 -3.10 17.65
N ILE A 186 6.20 -2.68 17.54
CA ILE A 186 6.72 -1.43 18.12
C ILE A 186 6.10 -0.20 17.43
N ALA A 187 5.87 -0.26 16.12
CA ALA A 187 5.35 0.87 15.33
C ALA A 187 3.87 1.19 15.58
N ARG A 188 3.11 0.32 16.28
CA ARG A 188 1.66 0.50 16.50
C ARG A 188 1.30 1.84 17.15
N SER A 189 2.04 2.27 18.17
CA SER A 189 1.78 3.55 18.85
C SER A 189 2.05 4.74 17.93
N ALA A 190 3.12 4.69 17.14
CA ALA A 190 3.43 5.73 16.17
C ALA A 190 2.37 5.79 15.05
N LEU A 191 1.82 4.66 14.62
CA LEU A 191 0.73 4.62 13.65
C LEU A 191 -0.56 5.22 14.24
N GLU A 192 -0.93 4.88 15.48
CA GLU A 192 -2.08 5.47 16.17
C GLU A 192 -1.94 7.00 16.25
N GLU A 193 -0.80 7.49 16.73
CA GLU A 193 -0.51 8.92 16.83
C GLU A 193 -0.56 9.61 15.46
N THR A 194 -0.02 8.98 14.42
CA THR A 194 -0.08 9.50 13.06
C THR A 194 -1.51 9.65 12.59
N LEU A 195 -2.33 8.59 12.69
CA LEU A 195 -3.73 8.65 12.26
C LEU A 195 -4.54 9.69 13.05
N VAL A 196 -4.30 9.82 14.35
CA VAL A 196 -4.89 10.88 15.18
C VAL A 196 -4.46 12.27 14.68
N GLU A 197 -3.18 12.48 14.37
CA GLU A 197 -2.69 13.77 13.88
C GLU A 197 -3.31 14.13 12.52
N LEU A 198 -3.42 13.17 11.61
CA LEU A 198 -4.04 13.38 10.29
C LEU A 198 -5.50 13.83 10.42
N THR A 199 -6.24 13.37 11.44
CA THR A 199 -7.61 13.84 11.70
C THR A 199 -7.69 15.33 12.09
N ASN A 200 -6.56 15.92 12.51
CA ASN A 200 -6.46 17.33 12.93
C ASN A 200 -5.97 18.26 11.82
N THR A 201 -5.84 17.73 10.61
CA THR A 201 -5.54 18.51 9.42
C THR A 201 -6.84 19.05 8.81
N ARG A 202 -6.70 19.80 7.72
CA ARG A 202 -7.82 20.30 6.90
C ARG A 202 -8.39 19.23 5.95
N ALA A 203 -7.98 17.97 6.09
CA ALA A 203 -8.45 16.89 5.23
C ALA A 203 -9.94 16.67 5.45
N THR A 204 -10.68 16.48 4.37
CA THR A 204 -12.09 16.08 4.43
C THR A 204 -12.17 14.60 4.79
N ASN A 205 -11.35 13.78 4.13
CA ASN A 205 -11.36 12.32 4.18
C ASN A 205 -9.95 11.72 4.23
N ILE A 206 -9.82 10.52 4.78
CA ILE A 206 -8.60 9.72 4.85
C ILE A 206 -8.89 8.32 4.29
N THR A 207 -8.14 7.91 3.27
CA THR A 207 -8.10 6.52 2.77
C THR A 207 -6.83 5.85 3.28
N ILE A 208 -6.92 4.61 3.74
CA ILE A 208 -5.76 3.81 4.16
C ILE A 208 -5.63 2.60 3.23
N LEU A 209 -4.43 2.39 2.69
CA LEU A 209 -4.02 1.14 2.04
C LEU A 209 -2.90 0.50 2.85
N ALA A 210 -3.14 -0.70 3.36
CA ALA A 210 -2.12 -1.49 4.04
C ALA A 210 -1.80 -2.74 3.23
N HIS A 211 -0.52 -3.09 3.11
CA HIS A 211 -0.08 -4.26 2.34
C HIS A 211 0.56 -5.33 3.24
N SER A 212 0.24 -6.60 2.99
CA SER A 212 0.89 -7.74 3.64
C SER A 212 0.89 -7.61 5.17
N MET A 213 2.06 -7.72 5.83
CA MET A 213 2.23 -7.54 7.28
C MET A 213 1.86 -6.13 7.78
N GLY A 214 1.81 -5.12 6.90
CA GLY A 214 1.26 -3.79 7.23
C GLY A 214 -0.21 -3.85 7.64
N ASN A 215 -0.96 -4.84 7.17
CA ASN A 215 -2.34 -5.09 7.62
C ASN A 215 -2.38 -5.56 9.07
N TRP A 216 -1.47 -6.45 9.46
CA TRP A 216 -1.34 -6.89 10.85
C TRP A 216 -1.05 -5.69 11.76
N LEU A 217 -0.12 -4.82 11.35
CA LEU A 217 0.19 -3.57 12.05
C LEU A 217 -1.04 -2.67 12.18
N LEU A 218 -1.78 -2.43 11.09
CA LEU A 218 -2.97 -1.59 11.11
C LEU A 218 -4.07 -2.13 12.04
N MET A 219 -4.38 -3.43 11.94
CA MET A 219 -5.44 -4.05 12.73
C MET A 219 -5.07 -4.14 14.21
N GLU A 220 -3.82 -4.49 14.53
CA GLU A 220 -3.33 -4.46 15.91
C GLU A 220 -3.32 -3.04 16.49
N THR A 221 -2.97 -2.04 15.69
CA THR A 221 -3.07 -0.63 16.08
C THR A 221 -4.50 -0.26 16.44
N ALA A 222 -5.47 -0.64 15.60
CA ALA A 222 -6.88 -0.39 15.87
C ALA A 222 -7.34 -1.08 17.18
N VAL A 223 -6.92 -2.33 17.41
CA VAL A 223 -7.26 -3.08 18.62
C VAL A 223 -6.68 -2.43 19.88
N GLN A 224 -5.42 -2.01 19.86
CA GLN A 224 -4.79 -1.39 21.03
C GLN A 224 -5.22 0.06 21.26
N ALA A 225 -5.67 0.75 20.21
CA ALA A 225 -5.92 2.18 20.26
C ALA A 225 -6.94 2.55 21.35
N LYS A 226 -6.80 3.75 21.91
CA LYS A 226 -7.76 4.22 22.90
C LYS A 226 -9.15 4.39 22.25
N PRO A 227 -10.26 4.09 22.96
CA PRO A 227 -11.61 4.24 22.39
C PRO A 227 -11.88 5.63 21.81
N GLU A 228 -11.39 6.69 22.45
CA GLU A 228 -11.50 8.07 21.98
C GLU A 228 -10.73 8.32 20.67
N ASN A 229 -9.53 7.73 20.53
CA ASN A 229 -8.73 7.83 19.32
C ASN A 229 -9.42 7.08 18.18
N ARG A 230 -9.95 5.88 18.44
CA ARG A 230 -10.76 5.14 17.44
C ARG A 230 -11.94 5.95 16.94
N ARG A 231 -12.73 6.54 17.84
CA ARG A 231 -13.88 7.38 17.45
C ARG A 231 -13.45 8.59 16.61
N ARG A 232 -12.36 9.26 17.01
CA ARG A 232 -11.82 10.40 16.28
C ARG A 232 -11.37 10.00 14.87
N ILE A 233 -10.58 8.94 14.76
CA ILE A 233 -10.10 8.41 13.47
C ILE A 233 -11.29 8.05 12.58
N ALA A 234 -12.28 7.33 13.11
CA ALA A 234 -13.46 6.90 12.36
C ALA A 234 -14.27 8.07 11.76
N THR A 235 -14.19 9.28 12.31
CA THR A 235 -14.89 10.46 11.74
C THR A 235 -14.30 10.98 10.42
N LYS A 236 -13.06 10.59 10.10
CA LYS A 236 -12.34 11.02 8.90
C LYS A 236 -12.04 9.90 7.93
N ILE A 237 -12.10 8.65 8.37
CA ILE A 237 -11.82 7.51 7.51
C ILE A 237 -12.93 7.35 6.48
N ASP A 238 -12.53 7.36 5.22
CA ASP A 238 -13.42 7.12 4.10
C ASP A 238 -13.36 5.65 3.68
N ASP A 239 -12.15 5.12 3.49
CA ASP A 239 -11.92 3.74 3.04
C ASP A 239 -10.71 3.12 3.75
N ILE A 240 -10.80 1.83 4.07
CA ILE A 240 -9.66 1.01 4.51
C ILE A 240 -9.54 -0.18 3.55
N VAL A 241 -8.42 -0.23 2.84
CA VAL A 241 -8.07 -1.28 1.88
C VAL A 241 -6.96 -2.15 2.48
N LEU A 242 -7.28 -3.43 2.68
CA LEU A 242 -6.38 -4.45 3.18
C LEU A 242 -5.87 -5.28 2.00
N ALA A 243 -4.67 -4.98 1.50
CA ALA A 243 -4.10 -5.64 0.32
C ALA A 243 -3.23 -6.83 0.70
N ALA A 244 -3.56 -8.00 0.14
CA ALA A 244 -2.92 -9.29 0.41
C ALA A 244 -2.63 -9.51 1.91
N PRO A 245 -3.63 -9.45 2.82
CA PRO A 245 -3.34 -9.32 4.25
C PRO A 245 -2.62 -10.53 4.83
N ASP A 246 -1.43 -10.28 5.35
CA ASP A 246 -0.65 -11.26 6.10
C ASP A 246 -1.08 -11.25 7.57
N ILE A 247 -2.33 -11.68 7.81
CA ILE A 247 -2.92 -11.84 9.15
C ILE A 247 -3.45 -13.26 9.27
N ASP A 248 -3.23 -13.89 10.42
CA ASP A 248 -3.86 -15.16 10.75
C ASP A 248 -5.38 -15.00 10.77
N ILE A 249 -6.13 -15.88 10.12
CA ILE A 249 -7.59 -15.76 10.05
C ILE A 249 -8.27 -15.78 11.43
N ASP A 250 -7.78 -16.57 12.38
CA ASP A 250 -8.32 -16.64 13.73
C ASP A 250 -8.02 -15.33 14.51
N LEU A 251 -6.84 -14.76 14.29
CA LEU A 251 -6.48 -13.43 14.81
C LEU A 251 -7.38 -12.34 14.21
N PHE A 252 -7.58 -12.33 12.90
CA PHE A 252 -8.42 -11.33 12.24
C PHE A 252 -9.87 -11.38 12.75
N LYS A 253 -10.44 -12.58 12.88
CA LYS A 253 -11.76 -12.79 13.51
C LYS A 253 -11.79 -12.28 14.95
N ALA A 254 -10.73 -12.49 15.73
CA ALA A 254 -10.64 -11.97 17.09
C ALA A 254 -10.56 -10.43 17.14
N GLN A 255 -9.79 -9.82 16.23
CA GLN A 255 -9.68 -8.37 16.10
C GLN A 255 -11.04 -7.75 15.74
N LEU A 256 -11.75 -8.30 14.76
CA LEU A 256 -13.09 -7.83 14.39
C LEU A 256 -14.11 -7.96 15.53
N ARG A 257 -14.09 -9.07 16.28
CA ARG A 257 -14.93 -9.21 17.49
C ARG A 257 -14.64 -8.14 18.54
N LYS A 258 -13.37 -7.74 18.68
CA LYS A 258 -12.95 -6.70 19.63
C LYS A 258 -13.32 -5.28 19.16
N LEU A 259 -13.19 -5.03 17.86
CA LEU A 259 -13.46 -3.72 17.24
C LEU A 259 -14.95 -3.49 17.02
N GLY A 260 -15.74 -4.56 16.89
CA GLY A 260 -17.12 -4.50 16.44
C GLY A 260 -17.21 -4.28 14.93
N LYS A 261 -18.45 -4.06 14.45
CA LYS A 261 -18.67 -3.74 13.02
C LYS A 261 -18.14 -2.34 12.72
N PRO A 262 -17.27 -2.17 11.73
CA PRO A 262 -16.81 -0.84 11.35
C PRO A 262 -17.97 -0.02 10.73
N PRO A 263 -17.97 1.32 10.84
CA PRO A 263 -19.00 2.16 10.22
C PRO A 263 -19.07 2.00 8.69
N LYS A 264 -17.94 1.66 8.07
CA LYS A 264 -17.81 1.32 6.66
C LYS A 264 -17.06 -0.01 6.54
N PRO A 265 -17.43 -0.89 5.60
CA PRO A 265 -16.79 -2.18 5.43
C PRO A 265 -15.32 -2.04 5.01
N TYR A 266 -14.48 -2.99 5.46
CA TYR A 266 -13.11 -3.11 4.95
C TYR A 266 -13.14 -3.61 3.51
N THR A 267 -12.32 -3.06 2.63
CA THR A 267 -12.05 -3.69 1.32
C THR A 267 -10.86 -4.63 1.49
N VAL A 268 -11.02 -5.92 1.20
CA VAL A 268 -9.98 -6.94 1.36
C VAL A 268 -9.61 -7.47 -0.02
N ILE A 269 -8.37 -7.26 -0.45
CA ILE A 269 -7.86 -7.77 -1.73
C ILE A 269 -7.13 -9.09 -1.46
N VAL A 270 -7.59 -10.18 -2.07
CA VAL A 270 -7.08 -11.54 -1.87
C VAL A 270 -6.53 -12.13 -3.17
N SER A 271 -5.54 -13.01 -3.05
CA SER A 271 -5.00 -13.81 -4.15
C SER A 271 -4.65 -15.20 -3.62
N LYS A 272 -5.37 -16.23 -4.04
CA LYS A 272 -5.23 -17.60 -3.52
C LYS A 272 -3.95 -18.28 -4.00
N ASP A 273 -3.36 -17.80 -5.08
CA ASP A 273 -2.08 -18.25 -5.64
C ASP A 273 -0.84 -17.52 -5.07
N ASP A 274 -1.03 -16.61 -4.11
CA ASP A 274 0.03 -15.80 -3.48
C ASP A 274 1.10 -16.65 -2.80
N ARG A 275 2.31 -16.62 -3.35
CA ARG A 275 3.42 -17.47 -2.91
C ARG A 275 4.07 -16.95 -1.63
N ALA A 276 4.04 -15.64 -1.40
CA ALA A 276 4.58 -15.03 -0.19
C ALA A 276 3.72 -15.39 1.02
N LEU A 277 2.39 -15.35 0.87
CA LEU A 277 1.47 -15.76 1.94
C LEU A 277 1.52 -17.26 2.21
N ARG A 278 1.79 -18.11 1.21
CA ARG A 278 2.07 -19.53 1.44
C ARG A 278 3.29 -19.73 2.33
N LEU A 279 4.38 -18.99 2.10
CA LEU A 279 5.56 -19.04 2.96
C LEU A 279 5.25 -18.56 4.38
N SER A 280 4.53 -17.44 4.51
CA SER A 280 4.08 -16.93 5.82
C SER A 280 3.23 -17.96 6.57
N ARG A 281 2.27 -18.61 5.89
CA ARG A 281 1.48 -19.72 6.43
C ARG A 281 2.36 -20.86 6.95
N THR A 282 3.39 -21.24 6.20
CA THR A 282 4.34 -22.28 6.65
C THR A 282 5.08 -21.87 7.92
N ILE A 283 5.54 -20.62 7.99
CA ILE A 283 6.22 -20.07 9.18
C ILE A 283 5.26 -19.98 10.37
N ALA A 284 4.00 -19.64 10.13
CA ALA A 284 2.96 -19.44 11.14
C ALA A 284 2.23 -20.74 11.57
N GLY A 285 2.81 -21.92 11.32
CA GLY A 285 2.25 -23.18 11.79
C GLY A 285 1.06 -23.72 10.98
N GLY A 286 0.92 -23.32 9.72
CA GLY A 286 -0.01 -23.92 8.76
C GLY A 286 -1.41 -23.31 8.72
N LYS A 287 -1.68 -22.26 9.52
CA LYS A 287 -2.93 -21.51 9.51
C LYS A 287 -3.04 -20.59 8.30
N GLU A 288 -4.23 -20.50 7.72
CA GLU A 288 -4.47 -19.65 6.56
C GLU A 288 -4.28 -18.16 6.89
N ARG A 289 -3.80 -17.42 5.89
CA ARG A 289 -3.63 -15.97 5.95
C ARG A 289 -4.81 -15.34 5.23
N VAL A 290 -5.36 -14.25 5.77
CA VAL A 290 -6.54 -13.56 5.21
C VAL A 290 -6.38 -13.28 3.71
N GLY A 291 -5.20 -12.85 3.25
CA GLY A 291 -4.95 -12.54 1.84
C GLY A 291 -4.91 -13.73 0.88
N ALA A 292 -4.87 -14.94 1.39
CA ALA A 292 -4.93 -16.19 0.61
C ALA A 292 -5.96 -17.16 1.22
N TYR A 293 -6.95 -16.63 1.93
CA TYR A 293 -7.97 -17.43 2.58
C TYR A 293 -8.90 -18.03 1.53
N SER A 294 -9.27 -19.29 1.72
CA SER A 294 -10.06 -20.04 0.73
C SER A 294 -11.55 -19.72 0.77
N ASP A 295 -12.06 -19.18 1.88
CA ASP A 295 -13.47 -18.87 2.10
C ASP A 295 -13.73 -17.35 2.08
N ASP A 296 -13.94 -16.83 0.87
CA ASP A 296 -14.26 -15.40 0.67
C ASP A 296 -15.63 -15.02 1.25
N GLN A 297 -16.55 -15.99 1.37
CA GLN A 297 -17.90 -15.77 1.88
C GLN A 297 -17.86 -15.50 3.38
N ASP A 298 -17.05 -16.25 4.13
CA ASP A 298 -16.81 -15.98 5.56
C ASP A 298 -16.22 -14.58 5.78
N LEU A 299 -15.28 -14.12 4.93
CA LEU A 299 -14.79 -12.73 4.99
C LEU A 299 -15.88 -11.71 4.71
N ALA A 300 -16.74 -11.98 3.73
CA ALA A 300 -17.86 -11.11 3.41
C ALA A 300 -18.89 -11.03 4.56
N GLU A 301 -19.19 -12.15 5.21
CA GLU A 301 -20.07 -12.24 6.38
C GLU A 301 -19.51 -11.53 7.62
N LEU A 302 -18.18 -11.42 7.72
CA LEU A 302 -17.50 -10.57 8.71
C LEU A 302 -17.61 -9.06 8.39
N GLY A 303 -18.27 -8.71 7.30
CA GLY A 303 -18.54 -7.34 6.89
C GLY A 303 -17.45 -6.73 6.01
N ALA A 304 -16.67 -7.55 5.30
CA ALA A 304 -15.74 -7.08 4.28
C ALA A 304 -16.36 -7.04 2.88
N ILE A 305 -15.83 -6.16 2.03
CA ILE A 305 -15.94 -6.26 0.57
C ILE A 305 -14.69 -6.99 0.11
N VAL A 306 -14.83 -8.18 -0.47
CA VAL A 306 -13.68 -8.99 -0.92
C VAL A 306 -13.47 -8.80 -2.41
N ILE A 307 -12.22 -8.53 -2.80
CA ILE A 307 -11.79 -8.42 -4.19
C ILE A 307 -10.77 -9.53 -4.45
N ASP A 308 -11.19 -10.57 -5.15
CA ASP A 308 -10.36 -11.69 -5.52
C ASP A 308 -9.66 -11.40 -6.85
N VAL A 309 -8.33 -11.33 -6.80
CA VAL A 309 -7.42 -11.11 -7.94
C VAL A 309 -6.60 -12.36 -8.29
N THR A 310 -7.03 -13.54 -7.86
CA THR A 310 -6.31 -14.81 -8.12
C THR A 310 -6.03 -15.01 -9.60
N GLU A 311 -7.00 -14.74 -10.47
CA GLU A 311 -6.89 -14.93 -11.92
C GLU A 311 -6.15 -13.77 -12.65
N LEU A 312 -5.82 -12.69 -11.93
CA LEU A 312 -5.05 -11.58 -12.50
C LEU A 312 -3.59 -12.03 -12.67
N GLU A 313 -3.00 -11.73 -13.83
CA GLU A 313 -1.58 -12.00 -14.06
C GLU A 313 -0.70 -11.18 -13.10
N SER A 314 0.37 -11.78 -12.60
CA SER A 314 1.30 -11.13 -11.69
C SER A 314 2.49 -10.54 -12.43
N LEU A 315 2.87 -9.33 -12.04
CA LEU A 315 4.11 -8.68 -12.50
C LEU A 315 5.33 -9.08 -11.65
N ASP A 316 5.10 -9.76 -10.51
CA ASP A 316 6.16 -10.27 -9.64
C ASP A 316 6.11 -11.79 -9.51
N GLY A 317 7.27 -12.41 -9.31
CA GLY A 317 7.38 -13.86 -9.21
C GLY A 317 6.74 -14.46 -7.95
N ALA A 318 6.36 -13.67 -6.94
CA ALA A 318 5.71 -14.14 -5.71
C ALA A 318 4.18 -14.01 -5.76
N HIS A 319 3.62 -13.34 -6.77
CA HIS A 319 2.17 -13.09 -6.91
C HIS A 319 1.61 -12.25 -5.75
N HIS A 320 2.46 -11.43 -5.12
CA HIS A 320 2.15 -10.70 -3.89
C HIS A 320 1.90 -9.20 -4.12
N SER A 321 2.12 -8.71 -5.34
CA SER A 321 1.97 -7.30 -5.72
C SER A 321 0.80 -7.01 -6.68
N LYS A 322 -0.05 -8.00 -6.98
CA LYS A 322 -1.23 -7.82 -7.85
C LYS A 322 -2.13 -6.64 -7.48
N PHE A 323 -2.22 -6.30 -6.18
CA PHE A 323 -2.95 -5.12 -5.71
C PHE A 323 -2.44 -3.79 -6.30
N ALA A 324 -1.15 -3.69 -6.61
CA ALA A 324 -0.56 -2.48 -7.17
C ALA A 324 -1.11 -2.18 -8.58
N GLN A 325 -1.44 -3.24 -9.34
CA GLN A 325 -2.08 -3.12 -10.65
C GLN A 325 -3.54 -2.66 -10.55
N LEU A 326 -4.20 -2.87 -9.41
CA LEU A 326 -5.56 -2.39 -9.17
C LEU A 326 -5.62 -0.87 -8.90
N ALA A 327 -4.49 -0.24 -8.59
CA ALA A 327 -4.46 1.20 -8.29
C ALA A 327 -5.10 2.02 -9.42
N GLN A 328 -4.82 1.66 -10.68
CA GLN A 328 -5.37 2.32 -11.87
C GLN A 328 -6.91 2.30 -11.96
N LEU A 329 -7.54 1.37 -11.24
CA LEU A 329 -8.99 1.14 -11.23
C LEU A 329 -9.69 1.87 -10.09
N ARG A 330 -8.93 2.55 -9.21
CA ARG A 330 -9.48 3.26 -8.05
C ARG A 330 -10.58 4.26 -8.44
N PRO A 331 -10.46 5.09 -9.49
CA PRO A 331 -11.51 6.04 -9.84
C PRO A 331 -12.84 5.35 -10.17
N GLU A 332 -12.80 4.27 -10.94
CA GLU A 332 -13.96 3.46 -11.32
C GLU A 332 -14.55 2.75 -10.10
N MET A 333 -13.70 2.09 -9.30
CA MET A 333 -14.13 1.42 -8.07
C MET A 333 -14.81 2.38 -7.10
N ARG A 334 -14.22 3.56 -6.88
CA ARG A 334 -14.79 4.59 -5.98
C ARG A 334 -16.14 5.08 -6.49
N LYS A 335 -16.30 5.27 -7.81
CA LYS A 335 -17.57 5.66 -8.43
C LYS A 335 -18.63 4.58 -8.23
N THR A 336 -18.32 3.32 -8.50
CA THR A 336 -19.26 2.21 -8.36
C THR A 336 -19.65 1.98 -6.91
N LEU A 337 -18.67 1.92 -5.99
CA LEU A 337 -18.92 1.78 -4.56
C LEU A 337 -19.79 2.93 -4.03
N SER A 338 -19.49 4.18 -4.39
CA SER A 338 -20.30 5.34 -3.98
C SER A 338 -21.75 5.22 -4.46
N ASN A 339 -21.97 4.82 -5.71
CA ASN A 339 -23.31 4.67 -6.28
C ASN A 339 -24.11 3.54 -5.61
N SER A 340 -23.44 2.44 -5.25
CA SER A 340 -24.09 1.32 -4.56
C SER A 340 -24.46 1.65 -3.11
N VAL A 341 -23.66 2.45 -2.41
CA VAL A 341 -24.00 2.99 -1.07
C VAL A 341 -25.21 3.92 -1.12
N VAL A 342 -25.29 4.78 -2.13
CA VAL A 342 -26.45 5.68 -2.33
C VAL A 342 -27.72 4.88 -2.63
N SER A 343 -27.62 3.83 -3.46
CA SER A 343 -28.76 3.00 -3.84
C SER A 343 -29.29 2.14 -2.68
N SER A 344 -28.42 1.64 -1.81
CA SER A 344 -28.80 0.91 -0.59
C SER A 344 -29.41 1.80 0.50
N SER A 345 -29.10 3.10 0.51
CA SER A 345 -29.70 4.07 1.45
C SER A 345 -31.12 4.50 1.05
N ALA A 346 -31.45 4.43 -0.24
CA ALA A 346 -32.77 4.79 -0.77
C ALA A 346 -33.83 3.66 -0.64
N ASP A 347 -33.39 2.41 -0.48
CA ASP A 347 -34.28 1.23 -0.49
C ASP A 347 -34.04 0.36 0.76
N GLN A 348 -34.43 0.86 1.94
CA GLN A 348 -34.22 0.18 3.24
C GLN A 348 -34.92 -1.20 3.37
N ASN A 349 -35.77 -1.60 2.41
CA ASN A 349 -36.65 -2.77 2.53
C ASN A 349 -36.34 -3.93 1.57
N ARG A 350 -35.23 -3.88 0.82
CA ARG A 350 -34.74 -5.02 0.03
C ARG A 350 -33.26 -5.23 0.33
N GLY A 351 -32.89 -6.44 0.76
CA GLY A 351 -31.49 -6.81 0.92
C GLY A 351 -30.71 -6.50 -0.36
N ALA A 352 -29.79 -5.55 -0.29
CA ALA A 352 -29.07 -5.06 -1.46
C ALA A 352 -28.16 -6.17 -2.00
N ASN A 353 -28.44 -6.62 -3.23
CA ASN A 353 -27.58 -7.54 -4.00
C ASN A 353 -26.38 -6.77 -4.58
N LEU A 354 -25.49 -6.29 -3.70
CA LEU A 354 -24.22 -5.62 -4.07
C LEU A 354 -23.31 -6.52 -4.94
N GLY A 355 -23.41 -7.84 -4.79
CA GLY A 355 -22.55 -8.80 -5.50
C GLY A 355 -22.81 -8.92 -7.01
N ASN A 356 -24.02 -8.61 -7.49
CA ASN A 356 -24.33 -8.72 -8.92
C ASN A 356 -23.90 -7.49 -9.72
N ASP A 357 -23.97 -6.29 -9.13
CA ASP A 357 -23.59 -5.04 -9.81
C ASP A 357 -22.07 -4.82 -9.85
N LEU A 358 -21.32 -5.46 -8.95
CA LEU A 358 -19.84 -5.41 -8.89
C LEU A 358 -19.16 -6.60 -9.59
N GLY A 359 -19.91 -7.64 -9.97
CA GLY A 359 -19.40 -8.92 -10.48
C GLY A 359 -18.82 -8.88 -11.91
N SER A 360 -19.00 -7.78 -12.65
CA SER A 360 -18.38 -7.58 -13.97
C SER A 360 -17.64 -6.25 -14.00
N PHE A 361 -16.52 -6.19 -13.28
CA PHE A 361 -15.66 -5.01 -13.32
C PHE A 361 -14.97 -4.93 -14.69
N VAL A 362 -15.37 -3.95 -15.51
CA VAL A 362 -14.72 -3.62 -16.77
C VAL A 362 -13.74 -2.47 -16.52
N GLY A 363 -12.44 -2.74 -16.65
CA GLY A 363 -11.40 -1.72 -16.50
C GLY A 363 -11.21 -0.94 -17.80
N ASN A 364 -11.11 0.39 -17.71
CA ASN A 364 -10.67 1.23 -18.82
C ASN A 364 -9.14 1.35 -18.78
N ALA A 365 -8.43 0.39 -19.38
CA ALA A 365 -6.99 0.49 -19.59
C ALA A 365 -6.75 1.18 -20.94
N ALA A 366 -6.02 2.30 -20.94
CA ALA A 366 -5.50 2.96 -22.14
C ALA A 366 -6.46 3.05 -23.36
N GLY A 367 -7.72 3.44 -23.13
CA GLY A 367 -8.70 3.69 -24.19
C GLY A 367 -9.47 2.47 -24.70
N THR A 368 -9.25 1.27 -24.14
CA THR A 368 -10.03 0.07 -24.46
C THR A 368 -10.66 -0.51 -23.19
N ALA A 369 -11.94 -0.83 -23.25
CA ALA A 369 -12.64 -1.56 -22.19
C ALA A 369 -12.14 -3.00 -22.17
N VAL A 370 -11.27 -3.36 -21.22
CA VAL A 370 -10.77 -4.71 -21.03
C VAL A 370 -11.42 -5.28 -19.77
N ALA A 371 -12.10 -6.41 -19.91
CA ALA A 371 -12.60 -7.15 -18.75
C ALA A 371 -11.40 -7.73 -18.00
N LEU A 372 -11.16 -7.26 -16.79
CA LEU A 372 -10.15 -7.86 -15.92
C LEU A 372 -10.79 -9.05 -15.20
N PRO A 373 -10.06 -10.16 -14.98
CA PRO A 373 -10.59 -11.35 -14.32
C PRO A 373 -10.63 -11.14 -12.79
N ILE A 374 -11.30 -10.09 -12.34
CA ILE A 374 -11.45 -9.69 -10.94
C ILE A 374 -12.85 -10.08 -10.48
N ARG A 375 -12.94 -10.73 -9.32
CA ARG A 375 -14.24 -11.07 -8.71
C ARG A 375 -14.45 -10.21 -7.47
N VAL A 376 -15.64 -9.64 -7.33
CA VAL A 376 -16.05 -8.89 -6.13
C VAL A 376 -17.12 -9.66 -5.40
N ILE A 377 -16.91 -9.88 -4.10
CA ILE A 377 -17.75 -10.70 -3.23
C ILE A 377 -18.16 -9.85 -2.03
N THR A 378 -19.46 -9.81 -1.75
CA THR A 378 -20.06 -8.99 -0.69
C THR A 378 -21.23 -9.72 -0.04
N ALA A 379 -21.40 -9.60 1.27
CA ALA A 379 -22.62 -10.03 1.97
C ALA A 379 -23.64 -8.87 2.04
N PRO A 380 -24.94 -9.13 2.27
CA PRO A 380 -25.94 -8.08 2.47
C PRO A 380 -25.57 -7.20 3.67
N PHE A 381 -25.38 -5.90 3.46
CA PHE A 381 -25.11 -4.96 4.54
C PHE A 381 -26.40 -4.28 5.00
N THR A 382 -26.67 -4.29 6.30
CA THR A 382 -27.57 -3.34 6.94
C THR A 382 -26.71 -2.19 7.47
N TYR A 383 -26.85 -1.00 6.89
CA TYR A 383 -26.30 0.22 7.48
C TYR A 383 -26.93 0.38 8.87
N GLY A 384 -26.10 0.37 9.92
CA GLY A 384 -26.53 0.83 11.22
C GLY A 384 -26.81 2.31 11.12
N GLY A 385 -28.08 2.69 10.95
CA GLY A 385 -28.51 4.08 11.02
C GLY A 385 -28.10 4.65 12.38
N GLY A 386 -27.09 5.51 12.38
CA GLY A 386 -26.73 6.27 13.57
C GLY A 386 -27.81 7.32 13.83
N SER A 387 -28.57 7.12 14.91
CA SER A 387 -29.35 8.15 15.60
C SER A 387 -28.44 9.10 16.37
#